data_AF-A0A1G9UA05-F1
#
_entry.id   AF-A0A1G9UA05-F1
#
_cell.length_a   1.000
_cell.length_b   1.000
_cell.length_c   1.000
_cell.angle_alpha   90.00
_cell.angle_beta   90.00
_cell.angle_gamma   90.00
#
_symmetry.space_group_name_H-M   'P 1'
#
loop_
_entity.id
_entity.type
_entity.pdbx_description
1 polymer ?
#
loop_
_entity_poly.entity_id
_entity_poly.type
_entity_poly.pdbx_seq_one_letter_code
_entity_poly.pdbx_strand_id
1 'polypeptide(L)'
;MQFCDDCGSMMVSQDGEMVCTSDDCGGTSDRDEDLAAQFVSTEEQSGDELIETEEGADFEGKPTANDVVCDECGHDKAWYTIKQTGSADEPPTRFFKCQECGKRWRGYN
;
A
#
# COMPACT_ATOMS: atom_id res chain seq x y z
N MET A 1 -1.28 -27.96 7.57
CA MET A 1 -0.43 -27.40 8.64
C MET A 1 -0.63 -28.28 9.87
N GLN A 2 0.41 -28.68 10.60
CA GLN A 2 0.29 -29.60 11.75
C GLN A 2 0.68 -28.90 13.07
N PHE A 3 0.03 -29.25 14.17
CA PHE A 3 0.28 -28.70 15.51
C PHE A 3 0.66 -29.82 16.47
N CYS A 4 1.51 -29.50 17.44
CA CYS A 4 1.98 -30.45 18.44
C CYS A 4 0.88 -30.77 19.46
N ASP A 5 0.61 -32.05 19.71
CA ASP A 5 -0.42 -32.49 20.67
C ASP A 5 -0.07 -32.15 22.13
N ASP A 6 1.22 -32.03 22.46
CA ASP A 6 1.67 -31.79 23.83
C ASP A 6 1.55 -30.31 24.25
N CYS A 7 1.79 -29.38 23.32
CA CYS A 7 1.87 -27.94 23.63
C CYS A 7 1.09 -27.02 22.68
N GLY A 8 0.49 -27.55 21.61
CA GLY A 8 -0.29 -26.79 20.63
C GLY A 8 0.53 -25.88 19.70
N SER A 9 1.87 -25.91 19.78
CA SER A 9 2.73 -25.09 18.92
C SER A 9 2.76 -25.64 17.49
N MET A 10 3.01 -24.77 16.52
CA MET A 10 3.12 -25.16 15.11
C MET A 10 4.34 -26.06 14.91
N MET A 11 4.20 -27.09 14.09
CA MET A 11 5.28 -28.00 13.74
C MET A 11 5.83 -27.70 12.35
N VAL A 12 7.12 -27.94 12.15
CA VAL A 12 7.81 -27.77 10.86
C VAL A 12 8.39 -29.10 10.41
N SER A 13 8.40 -29.34 9.09
CA SER A 13 9.00 -30.56 8.55
C SER A 13 10.52 -30.44 8.56
N GLN A 14 11.20 -31.31 9.31
CA GLN A 14 12.66 -31.46 9.34
C GLN A 14 13.00 -32.93 9.10
N ASP A 15 13.84 -33.20 8.10
CA ASP A 15 14.30 -34.56 7.75
C ASP A 15 13.20 -35.63 7.56
N GLY A 16 11.98 -35.19 7.18
CA GLY A 16 10.84 -36.08 6.93
C GLY A 16 9.90 -36.27 8.12
N GLU A 17 10.27 -35.82 9.31
CA GLU A 17 9.40 -35.77 10.50
C GLU A 17 8.87 -34.35 10.74
N MET A 18 7.76 -34.25 11.46
CA MET A 18 7.25 -32.99 11.97
C MET A 18 7.87 -32.74 13.34
N VAL A 19 8.59 -31.62 13.49
CA VAL A 19 9.27 -31.23 14.72
C VAL A 19 8.60 -29.99 15.30
N CYS A 20 8.28 -30.03 16.59
CA CYS A 20 7.70 -28.92 17.31
C CYS A 20 8.67 -27.72 17.32
N THR A 21 8.17 -26.53 17.00
CA THR A 21 8.96 -25.29 17.01
C THR A 21 9.22 -24.73 18.41
N SER A 22 8.54 -25.25 19.43
CA SER A 22 8.77 -24.85 20.82
C SER A 22 9.96 -25.61 21.41
N ASP A 23 11.03 -24.89 21.70
CA ASP A 23 12.26 -25.42 22.30
C ASP A 23 12.01 -26.11 23.66
N ASP A 24 11.00 -25.67 24.40
CA ASP A 24 10.63 -26.24 25.71
C ASP A 24 9.81 -27.54 25.61
N CYS A 25 9.30 -27.89 24.41
CA CYS A 25 8.49 -29.08 24.19
C CYS A 25 9.27 -30.20 23.50
N GLY A 26 9.91 -29.90 22.37
CA GLY A 26 10.70 -30.87 21.60
C GLY A 26 9.93 -32.06 21.00
N GLY A 27 8.59 -32.05 21.01
CA GLY A 27 7.77 -33.13 20.47
C GLY A 27 7.96 -33.35 18.97
N THR A 28 7.90 -34.62 18.54
CA THR A 28 7.95 -35.01 17.12
C THR A 28 6.76 -35.88 16.75
N SER A 29 6.37 -35.84 15.49
CA SER A 29 5.29 -36.65 14.93
C SER A 29 5.57 -37.02 13.49
N ASP A 30 4.93 -38.10 13.04
CA ASP A 30 4.95 -38.48 11.63
C ASP A 30 4.27 -37.41 10.76
N ARG A 31 4.85 -37.20 9.57
CA ARG A 31 4.26 -36.31 8.58
C ARG A 31 2.98 -36.92 8.02
N ASP A 32 1.87 -36.22 8.21
CA ASP A 32 0.60 -36.59 7.60
C ASP A 32 0.62 -36.24 6.11
N GLU A 33 0.68 -37.26 5.26
CA GLU A 33 0.77 -37.12 3.80
C GLU A 33 -0.54 -36.60 3.19
N ASP A 34 -1.69 -36.95 3.75
CA ASP A 34 -3.01 -36.48 3.28
C ASP A 34 -3.18 -34.99 3.57
N LEU A 35 -2.69 -34.52 4.72
CA LEU A 35 -2.66 -33.11 5.08
C LEU A 35 -1.60 -32.33 4.30
N ALA A 36 -0.49 -32.98 3.95
CA ALA A 36 0.55 -32.40 3.10
C ALA A 36 0.06 -32.20 1.66
N ALA A 37 -0.69 -33.16 1.11
CA ALA A 37 -1.27 -33.07 -0.23
C ALA A 37 -2.32 -31.94 -0.38
N GLN A 38 -2.91 -31.50 0.73
CA GLN A 38 -3.85 -30.36 0.77
C GLN A 38 -3.14 -29.00 0.69
N PHE A 39 -1.82 -28.93 0.87
CA PHE A 39 -1.08 -27.70 0.63
C PHE A 39 -0.89 -27.49 -0.86
N VAL A 40 -1.87 -26.83 -1.46
CA VAL A 40 -1.74 -26.29 -2.81
C VAL A 40 -1.15 -24.89 -2.68
N SER A 41 0.11 -24.71 -3.09
CA SER A 41 0.61 -23.38 -3.41
C SER A 41 0.01 -22.98 -4.75
N THR A 42 -0.88 -21.98 -4.76
CA THR A 42 -1.30 -21.35 -6.01
C THR A 42 -0.08 -20.75 -6.71
N GLU A 43 -0.09 -20.73 -8.05
CA GLU A 43 1.01 -20.26 -8.89
C GLU A 43 1.50 -18.85 -8.55
N GLU A 44 2.73 -18.56 -9.02
CA GLU A 44 3.45 -17.30 -8.86
C GLU A 44 2.55 -16.08 -9.11
N GLN A 45 2.57 -15.13 -8.18
CA GLN A 45 1.87 -13.87 -8.38
C GLN A 45 2.61 -13.08 -9.45
N SER A 46 1.98 -12.87 -10.61
CA SER A 46 2.54 -12.00 -11.64
C SER A 46 2.26 -10.53 -11.31
N GLY A 47 3.21 -9.67 -11.62
CA GLY A 47 3.12 -8.22 -11.35
C GLY A 47 2.21 -7.47 -12.32
N ASP A 48 1.62 -8.14 -13.31
CA ASP A 48 0.84 -7.52 -14.40
C ASP A 48 -0.45 -6.83 -13.92
N GLU A 49 -0.97 -7.20 -12.74
CA GLU A 49 -2.11 -6.52 -12.11
C GLU A 49 -1.69 -5.33 -11.23
N LEU A 50 -0.40 -5.08 -11.02
CA LEU A 50 0.04 -3.88 -10.32
C LEU A 50 -0.12 -2.66 -11.24
N ILE A 51 -1.09 -1.83 -10.91
CA ILE A 51 -1.15 -0.44 -11.37
C ILE A 51 -0.16 0.34 -10.51
N GLU A 52 1.12 0.34 -10.90
CA GLU A 52 2.13 1.19 -10.27
C GLU A 52 1.87 2.65 -10.66
N THR A 53 1.76 3.50 -9.65
CA THR A 53 1.70 4.95 -9.88
C THR A 53 3.13 5.42 -10.14
N GLU A 54 3.40 6.01 -11.30
CA GLU A 54 4.75 6.47 -11.66
C GLU A 54 5.27 7.53 -10.67
N GLU A 55 6.59 7.61 -10.46
CA GLU A 55 7.19 8.72 -9.72
C GLU A 55 6.87 10.05 -10.42
N GLY A 56 5.95 10.82 -9.84
CA GLY A 56 5.41 12.06 -10.44
C GLY A 56 3.89 12.05 -10.63
N ALA A 57 3.24 10.89 -10.52
CA ALA A 57 1.81 10.70 -10.63
C ALA A 57 1.00 11.15 -9.39
N ASP A 58 1.64 11.74 -8.37
CA ASP A 58 0.97 12.24 -7.15
C ASP A 58 -0.20 13.20 -7.43
N PHE A 59 -0.20 13.82 -8.61
CA PHE A 59 -1.20 14.76 -9.06
C PHE A 59 -2.24 14.16 -10.04
N GLU A 60 -2.02 12.95 -10.55
CA GLU A 60 -3.03 12.21 -11.30
C GLU A 60 -4.23 11.94 -10.36
N GLY A 61 -5.42 12.36 -10.80
CA GLY A 61 -6.65 12.27 -10.01
C GLY A 61 -6.92 13.45 -9.06
N LYS A 62 -6.03 14.44 -8.94
CA LYS A 62 -6.38 15.66 -8.18
C LYS A 62 -7.34 16.55 -8.97
N PRO A 63 -8.27 17.25 -8.29
CA PRO A 63 -9.14 18.24 -8.94
C PRO A 63 -8.36 19.26 -9.75
N THR A 64 -8.89 19.61 -10.92
CA THR A 64 -8.28 20.58 -11.84
C THR A 64 -9.08 21.88 -11.85
N ALA A 65 -8.37 23.01 -11.76
CA ALA A 65 -8.89 24.35 -11.94
C ALA A 65 -8.59 24.82 -13.36
N ASN A 66 -9.58 25.40 -14.04
CA ASN A 66 -9.44 26.04 -15.36
C ASN A 66 -9.71 27.56 -15.28
N ASP A 67 -9.83 28.08 -14.06
CA ASP A 67 -10.15 29.47 -13.71
C ASP A 67 -8.93 30.24 -13.20
N VAL A 68 -7.71 29.70 -13.39
CA VAL A 68 -6.46 30.26 -12.86
C VAL A 68 -5.40 30.31 -13.95
N VAL A 69 -4.58 31.36 -13.93
CA VAL A 69 -3.44 31.52 -14.86
C VAL A 69 -2.15 31.44 -14.07
N CYS A 70 -1.19 30.63 -14.55
CA CYS A 70 0.13 30.55 -13.95
C CYS A 70 0.96 31.80 -14.29
N ASP A 71 1.37 32.57 -13.29
CA ASP A 71 2.21 33.77 -13.50
C ASP A 71 3.61 33.46 -14.07
N GLU A 72 4.04 32.21 -14.04
CA GLU A 72 5.38 31.80 -14.50
C GLU A 72 5.41 31.41 -15.99
N CYS A 73 4.37 30.73 -16.50
CA CYS A 73 4.34 30.24 -17.88
C CYS A 73 3.09 30.65 -18.69
N GLY A 74 2.08 31.24 -18.04
CA GLY A 74 0.83 31.66 -18.69
C GLY A 74 -0.20 30.54 -18.90
N HIS A 75 0.08 29.30 -18.50
CA HIS A 75 -0.86 28.19 -18.61
C HIS A 75 -2.12 28.40 -17.75
N ASP A 76 -3.27 27.97 -18.24
CA ASP A 76 -4.60 28.21 -17.66
C ASP A 76 -5.18 27.03 -16.87
N LYS A 77 -4.40 25.94 -16.71
CA LYS A 77 -4.79 24.79 -15.88
C LYS A 77 -3.80 24.49 -14.76
N ALA A 78 -4.36 24.21 -13.59
CA ALA A 78 -3.61 23.81 -12.41
C ALA A 78 -4.36 22.72 -11.64
N TRP A 79 -3.62 21.76 -11.09
CA TRP A 79 -4.17 20.92 -10.03
C TRP A 79 -4.34 21.74 -8.77
N TYR A 80 -5.35 21.46 -7.96
CA TYR A 80 -5.50 22.09 -6.67
C TYR A 80 -5.78 21.12 -5.53
N THR A 81 -5.38 21.53 -4.34
CA THR A 81 -5.72 20.89 -3.07
C THR A 81 -6.30 21.93 -2.13
N ILE A 82 -7.15 21.49 -1.20
CA ILE A 82 -7.80 22.35 -0.23
C ILE A 82 -7.27 21.97 1.15
N LYS A 83 -6.82 22.95 1.93
CA LYS A 83 -6.43 22.76 3.33
C LYS A 83 -6.99 23.87 4.19
N GLN A 84 -7.48 23.52 5.38
CA GLN A 84 -7.81 24.50 6.42
C GLN A 84 -6.51 25.06 7.00
N THR A 85 -6.32 26.37 6.89
CA THR A 85 -5.12 27.07 7.38
C THR A 85 -5.44 28.14 8.42
N GLY A 86 -6.72 28.52 8.53
CA GLY A 86 -7.23 29.48 9.51
C GLY A 86 -8.06 28.81 10.59
N SER A 87 -8.82 29.62 11.30
CA SER A 87 -9.80 29.18 12.29
C SER A 87 -10.94 28.40 11.64
N ALA A 88 -11.74 27.66 12.42
CA ALA A 88 -12.88 26.90 11.90
C ALA A 88 -13.94 27.78 11.21
N ASP A 89 -14.02 29.05 11.59
CA ASP A 89 -14.92 30.05 11.00
C ASP A 89 -14.37 30.67 9.70
N GLU A 90 -13.12 30.38 9.32
CA GLU A 90 -12.49 30.90 8.11
C GLU A 90 -12.58 29.88 6.95
N PRO A 91 -12.73 30.34 5.70
CA PRO A 91 -12.77 29.44 4.55
C PRO A 91 -11.43 28.74 4.34
N PRO A 92 -11.43 27.50 3.82
CA PRO A 92 -10.20 26.79 3.54
C PRO A 92 -9.43 27.44 2.39
N THR A 93 -8.12 27.28 2.43
CA THR A 93 -7.22 27.76 1.39
C THR A 93 -7.08 26.73 0.27
N ARG A 94 -7.15 27.20 -0.99
CA ARG A 94 -6.74 26.42 -2.17
C ARG A 94 -5.25 26.57 -2.41
N PHE A 95 -4.56 25.46 -2.67
CA PHE A 95 -3.17 25.41 -3.09
C PHE A 95 -3.09 24.83 -4.49
N PHE A 96 -2.46 25.56 -5.40
CA PHE A 96 -2.38 25.21 -6.81
C PHE A 96 -0.99 24.68 -7.18
N LYS A 97 -0.95 23.83 -8.21
CA LYS A 97 0.26 23.43 -8.94
C LYS A 97 -0.02 23.48 -10.44
N CYS A 98 0.74 24.26 -11.20
CA CYS A 98 0.61 24.34 -12.65
C CYS A 98 0.82 22.95 -13.28
N GLN A 99 -0.03 22.57 -14.24
CA GLN A 99 0.11 21.31 -14.96
C GLN A 99 1.25 21.32 -15.99
N GLU A 100 1.72 22.50 -16.41
CA GLU A 100 2.77 22.62 -17.42
C GLU A 100 4.15 22.80 -16.77
N CYS A 101 4.37 23.86 -16.00
CA CYS A 101 5.69 24.18 -15.43
C CYS A 101 5.89 23.67 -13.99
N GLY A 102 4.83 23.17 -13.34
CA GLY A 102 4.91 22.67 -11.96
C GLY A 102 4.99 23.74 -10.86
N LYS A 103 4.93 25.04 -11.21
CA LYS A 103 4.88 26.15 -10.22
C LYS A 103 3.76 25.94 -9.21
N ARG A 104 4.04 26.22 -7.94
CA ARG A 104 3.07 26.10 -6.84
C ARG A 104 2.76 27.47 -6.25
N TRP A 105 1.48 27.74 -5.98
CA TRP A 105 1.05 28.98 -5.34
C TRP A 105 -0.19 28.78 -4.47
N ARG A 106 -0.42 29.73 -3.57
CA ARG A 106 -1.59 29.79 -2.70
C ARG A 106 -2.66 30.64 -3.37
N GLY A 107 -3.89 30.14 -3.43
CA GLY A 107 -5.05 30.94 -3.76
C GLY A 107 -5.42 31.84 -2.59
N TYR A 108 -5.45 33.14 -2.84
CA TYR A 108 -6.04 34.11 -1.94
C TYR A 108 -7.42 34.43 -2.50
N ASN A 109 -8.48 33.98 -1.81
CA ASN A 109 -9.83 34.51 -1.99
C ASN A 109 -9.96 35.79 -1.17
#